data_AF-A0A3D0P505-F1
#
_entry.id   AF-A0A3D0P505-F1
#
_cell.length_a   1.000
_cell.length_b   1.000
_cell.length_c   1.000
_cell.angle_alpha   90.00
_cell.angle_beta   90.00
_cell.angle_gamma   90.00
#
_symmetry.space_group_name_H-M   'P 1'
#
loop_
_entity.id
_entity.type
_entity.pdbx_description
1 polymer ?
#
loop_
_entity_poly.entity_id
_entity_poly.type
_entity_poly.pdbx_seq_one_letter_code
_entity_poly.pdbx_strand_id
1 'polypeptide(L)' 'MMATSLDANVVLRMILNDVPEQSDRAAEFLDRHKCYLTDVVISECVFVLDKVYKLDRMLFNR' A
#
# COMPACT_ATOMS: atom_id res chain seq x y z
N MET A 1 -15.60 -10.49 -14.71
CA MET A 1 -14.27 -9.83 -14.68
C MET A 1 -13.72 -10.05 -13.26
N MET A 2 -12.64 -10.82 -13.11
CA MET A 2 -12.03 -11.06 -11.79
C MET A 2 -11.16 -9.85 -11.42
N ALA A 3 -11.29 -9.35 -10.20
CA ALA A 3 -10.42 -8.31 -9.67
C ALA A 3 -9.22 -8.95 -8.96
N THR A 4 -8.05 -8.34 -9.03
CA THR A 4 -6.82 -8.82 -8.40
C THR A 4 -6.69 -8.25 -6.98
N SER A 5 -6.48 -9.10 -5.98
CA SER A 5 -6.15 -8.63 -4.62
C SER A 5 -4.73 -8.09 -4.61
N LEU A 6 -4.50 -6.96 -3.94
CA LEU A 6 -3.15 -6.47 -3.66
C LEU A 6 -2.66 -6.96 -2.31
N ASP A 7 -1.34 -7.09 -2.19
CA ASP A 7 -0.64 -7.38 -0.93
C ASP A 7 -0.27 -6.07 -0.22
N ALA A 8 -0.14 -6.13 1.11
CA ALA A 8 0.25 -4.96 1.91
C ALA A 8 1.60 -4.38 1.48
N ASN A 9 2.56 -5.21 1.05
CA ASN A 9 3.85 -4.71 0.59
C ASN A 9 3.71 -3.87 -0.67
N VAL A 10 2.87 -4.27 -1.63
CA VAL A 10 2.65 -3.47 -2.85
C VAL A 10 2.13 -2.08 -2.50
N VAL A 11 1.15 -2.02 -1.59
CA VAL A 11 0.59 -0.76 -1.10
C VAL A 11 1.65 0.08 -0.38
N LEU A 12 2.41 -0.53 0.53
CA LEU A 12 3.46 0.16 1.29
C LEU A 12 4.57 0.70 0.40
N ARG A 13 5.04 -0.08 -0.60
CA ARG A 13 6.06 0.39 -1.55
C ARG A 13 5.57 1.62 -2.30
N MET A 14 4.31 1.64 -2.74
CA MET A 14 3.75 2.81 -3.42
C MET A 14 3.62 4.03 -2.50
N ILE A 15 3.19 3.84 -1.25
CA ILE A 15 3.05 4.95 -0.28
C ILE A 15 4.40 5.54 0.10
N LEU A 16 5.39 4.69 0.36
CA LEU A 16 6.69 5.08 0.91
C LEU A 16 7.71 5.40 -0.18
N ASN A 17 7.49 4.89 -1.39
CA ASN A 17 8.40 4.93 -2.52
C ASN A 17 9.84 4.53 -2.18
N ASP A 18 10.01 3.55 -1.28
CA ASP A 18 11.30 3.12 -0.78
C ASP A 18 12.03 2.15 -1.72
N VAL A 19 11.31 1.57 -2.71
CA VAL A 19 11.87 0.86 -3.87
C VAL A 19 11.19 1.38 -5.14
N PRO A 20 11.70 2.47 -5.75
CA PRO A 20 11.04 3.17 -6.85
C PRO A 20 10.67 2.29 -8.04
N GLU A 21 11.54 1.35 -8.42
CA GLU A 21 11.29 0.46 -9.57
C GLU A 21 10.09 -0.47 -9.32
N GLN A 22 9.83 -0.83 -8.05
CA GLN A 22 8.64 -1.62 -7.69
C GLN A 22 7.39 -0.75 -7.65
N SER A 23 7.50 0.49 -7.17
CA SER A 23 6.40 1.47 -7.18
C SER A 23 5.91 1.75 -8.60
N ASP A 24 6.82 1.99 -9.54
CA ASP A 24 6.50 2.25 -10.94
C ASP A 24 5.79 1.04 -11.58
N ARG A 25 6.32 -0.16 -11.35
CA ARG A 25 5.70 -1.40 -11.85
C ARG A 25 4.33 -1.65 -11.24
N ALA A 26 4.13 -1.32 -9.97
CA ALA A 26 2.83 -1.42 -9.31
C ALA A 26 1.83 -0.43 -9.91
N ALA A 27 2.25 0.82 -10.17
CA ALA A 27 1.42 1.83 -10.82
C ALA A 27 0.98 1.38 -12.22
N GLU A 28 1.92 0.92 -13.06
CA GLU A 28 1.60 0.38 -14.39
C GLU A 28 0.64 -0.82 -14.34
N PHE A 29 0.78 -1.68 -13.32
CA PHE A 29 -0.12 -2.81 -13.13
C PHE A 29 -1.54 -2.37 -12.76
N LEU A 30 -1.67 -1.40 -11.85
CA LEU A 30 -2.95 -0.86 -11.39
C LEU A 30 -3.71 -0.14 -12.51
N ASP A 31 -3.00 0.55 -13.42
CA ASP A 31 -3.60 1.19 -14.59
C ASP A 31 -4.24 0.20 -15.56
N ARG A 32 -3.75 -1.04 -15.60
CA ARG A 32 -4.17 -2.08 -16.55
C ARG A 32 -5.17 -3.08 -15.97
N HIS A 33 -5.30 -3.15 -14.65
CA HIS A 33 -6.08 -4.20 -13.99
C HIS A 33 -7.01 -3.64 -12.93
N LYS A 34 -8.24 -4.17 -12.87
CA LYS A 34 -9.11 -3.92 -11.71
C LYS A 34 -8.54 -4.64 -10.50
N CYS A 35 -8.19 -3.87 -9.47
CA CYS A 35 -7.64 -4.38 -8.23
C CYS A 35 -8.54 -4.05 -7.04
N TYR A 36 -8.36 -4.77 -5.94
CA TYR A 36 -9.04 -4.50 -4.68
C TYR A 36 -8.10 -4.67 -3.48
N LEU A 37 -8.49 -4.05 -2.38
CA LEU A 37 -7.86 -4.17 -1.07
C LEU A 37 -8.86 -4.80 -0.11
N THR A 38 -8.36 -5.69 0.75
CA THR A 38 -9.14 -6.20 1.87
C THR A 38 -8.86 -5.37 3.12
N ASP A 39 -9.77 -5.42 4.08
CA ASP A 39 -9.57 -4.77 5.39
C ASP A 39 -8.30 -5.29 6.11
N VAL A 40 -7.93 -6.55 5.85
CA VAL A 40 -6.69 -7.16 6.37
C VAL A 40 -5.46 -6.46 5.80
N VAL A 41 -5.41 -6.26 4.47
CA VAL A 41 -4.30 -5.57 3.81
C VAL A 41 -4.16 -4.13 4.31
N ILE A 42 -5.29 -3.43 4.51
CA ILE A 42 -5.28 -2.08 5.09
C ILE A 42 -4.75 -2.11 6.54
N SER A 43 -5.21 -3.06 7.34
CA SER A 43 -4.78 -3.22 8.74
C SER A 43 -3.29 -3.50 8.86
N GLU A 44 -2.74 -4.33 7.97
CA GLU A 44 -1.30 -4.60 7.91
C GLU A 44 -0.50 -3.36 7.53
N CYS A 45 -0.96 -2.58 6.54
CA CYS A 45 -0.31 -1.33 6.18
C CYS A 45 -0.24 -0.37 7.38
N VAL A 46 -1.37 -0.17 8.09
CA VAL A 46 -1.42 0.67 9.29
C VAL A 46 -0.49 0.15 10.38
N PHE A 47 -0.47 -1.16 10.61
CA PHE A 47 0.41 -1.78 11.60
C PHE A 47 1.89 -1.56 11.26
N VAL A 48 2.31 -1.74 10.00
CA VAL A 48 3.70 -1.54 9.57
C VAL A 48 4.09 -0.06 9.68
N LEU A 49 3.24 0.86 9.25
CA LEU A 49 3.51 2.30 9.35
C LEU A 49 3.66 2.73 10.82
N ASP A 50 2.78 2.25 11.71
CA ASP A 50 2.82 2.55 13.15
C ASP A 50 4.02 1.88 13.85
N LYS A 51 4.25 0.58 13.62
CA LYS A 51 5.21 -0.21 14.41
C LYS A 51 6.62 -0.24 13.84
N VAL A 52 6.77 -0.21 12.52
CA VAL A 52 8.08 -0.24 11.85
C VAL A 52 8.55 1.18 11.57
N TYR A 53 7.73 1.98 10.89
CA TYR A 53 8.10 3.35 10.51
C TYR A 53 7.86 4.38 11.62
N LYS A 54 7.24 3.99 12.74
CA LYS A 54 6.97 4.86 13.91
C LYS A 54 6.23 6.15 13.52
N LEU A 55 5.37 6.06 12.51
CA LEU A 55 4.57 7.19 12.03
C LEU A 55 3.56 7.58 13.11
N ASP A 56 3.66 8.82 13.59
CA ASP A 56 2.73 9.32 14.60
C ASP A 56 1.33 9.49 13.99
N ARG A 57 0.33 8.88 14.63
CA ARG A 57 -1.08 9.00 14.25
C ARG A 57 -1.56 10.46 14.29
N MET A 58 -0.93 11.32 15.09
CA MET A 58 -1.28 12.75 15.17
C MET A 58 -1.03 13.52 13.87
N LEU A 59 -0.25 12.99 12.92
CA LEU A 59 -0.03 13.65 11.62
C LEU A 59 -1.28 13.64 10.72
N PHE A 60 -2.25 12.75 10.96
CA PHE A 60 -3.46 12.61 10.13
C PHE A 60 -4.68 13.44 10.61
N ASN A 61 -4.55 14.18 11.73
CA ASN A 61 -5.64 14.97 12.33
C ASN A 61 -5.60 16.46 11.95
N ARG A 62 -5.11 16.81 10.75
CA ARG A 62 -5.11 18.20 10.24
C ARG A 62 -6.17 18.43 9.17
#